data_AF-A0A3N5P3L0-F1
#
_entry.id   AF-A0A3N5P3L0-F1
#
_cell.length_a   1.000
_cell.length_b   1.000
_cell.length_c   1.000
_cell.angle_alpha   90.00
_cell.angle_beta   90.00
_cell.angle_gamma   90.00
#
_symmetry.space_group_name_H-M   'P 1'
#
loop_
_entity.id
_entity.type
_entity.pdbx_description
1 polymer ?
#
loop_
_entity_poly.entity_id
_entity_poly.type
_entity_poly.pdbx_seq_one_letter_code
_entity_poly.pdbx_strand_id
1 'polypeptide(L)' 'MTKLTAIEGIEDVYANKLRVAGVPTLEALLAKGSTPGGREELATAADISS' A
#
# COMPACT_ATOMS: atom_id res chain seq x y z
N MET A 1 -12.36 8.80 -1.12
CA MET A 1 -11.16 8.38 -0.39
C MET A 1 -11.51 7.30 0.61
N THR A 2 -11.39 6.05 0.16
CA THR A 2 -11.55 4.89 1.02
C THR A 2 -10.26 4.69 1.82
N LYS A 3 -10.40 4.43 3.13
CA LYS A 3 -9.26 4.16 4.01
C LYS A 3 -8.63 2.82 3.63
N LEU A 4 -7.31 2.71 3.73
CA LEU A 4 -6.62 1.43 3.55
C LEU A 4 -7.06 0.38 4.57
N THR A 5 -7.42 0.81 5.78
CA THR A 5 -7.94 -0.07 6.84
C THR A 5 -9.31 -0.67 6.57
N ALA A 6 -9.96 -0.29 5.46
CA ALA A 6 -11.16 -0.97 4.98
C ALA A 6 -10.83 -2.27 4.23
N ILE A 7 -9.56 -2.49 3.85
CA ILE A 7 -9.11 -3.73 3.20
C ILE A 7 -8.79 -4.75 4.29
N GLU A 8 -9.44 -5.91 4.23
CA GLU A 8 -9.17 -7.04 5.11
C GLU A 8 -7.69 -7.44 5.00
N GLY A 9 -6.99 -7.47 6.13
CA GLY A 9 -5.55 -7.75 6.21
C GLY A 9 -4.64 -6.51 6.16
N ILE A 10 -5.16 -5.32 5.88
CA ILE A 10 -4.41 -4.05 6.00
C ILE A 10 -4.83 -3.33 7.27
N GLU A 11 -4.30 -3.77 8.41
CA GLU A 11 -4.50 -3.05 9.68
C GLU A 11 -3.68 -1.74 9.73
N ASP A 12 -3.83 -0.98 10.82
CA ASP A 12 -3.16 0.32 11.00
C ASP A 12 -1.64 0.25 10.79
N VAL A 13 -1.00 -0.86 11.16
CA VAL A 13 0.44 -1.09 10.95
C VAL A 13 0.80 -1.05 9.46
N TYR A 14 0.06 -1.80 8.64
CA TYR A 14 0.28 -1.86 7.19
C TYR A 14 -0.18 -0.59 6.49
N ALA A 15 -1.30 0.00 6.92
CA ALA A 15 -1.77 1.29 6.42
C ALA A 15 -0.73 2.39 6.67
N ASN A 16 -0.05 2.38 7.83
CA ASN A 16 1.00 3.33 8.13
C ASN A 16 2.25 3.09 7.29
N LYS A 17 2.67 1.83 7.08
CA LYS A 17 3.77 1.47 6.17
C LYS A 17 3.52 1.96 4.75
N LEU A 18 2.33 1.71 4.22
CA LEU A 18 1.91 2.17 2.89
C LEU A 18 1.87 3.69 2.81
N ARG A 19 1.41 4.37 3.87
CA ARG A 19 1.44 5.84 3.96
C ARG A 19 2.87 6.40 3.91
N VAL A 20 3.82 5.79 4.62
CA VAL A 20 5.24 6.14 4.57
C VAL A 20 5.84 5.88 3.19
N ALA A 21 5.39 4.83 2.50
CA ALA A 21 5.74 4.52 1.11
C ALA A 21 5.09 5.45 0.06
N GLY A 22 4.39 6.50 0.50
CA GLY A 22 3.72 7.46 -0.38
C GLY A 22 2.38 6.96 -0.93
N VAL A 23 1.75 5.99 -0.26
CA VAL A 23 0.43 5.43 -0.59
C VAL A 23 -0.54 5.65 0.58
N PRO A 24 -1.08 6.88 0.73
CA PRO A 24 -1.96 7.23 1.84
C PRO A 24 -3.43 6.81 1.64
N THR A 25 -3.84 6.44 0.42
CA THR A 25 -5.23 6.09 0.10
C THR A 25 -5.34 4.82 -0.76
N LEU A 26 -6.54 4.25 -0.81
CA LEU A 26 -6.85 3.13 -1.71
C LEU A 26 -6.61 3.48 -3.19
N GLU A 27 -6.93 4.70 -3.62
CA GLU A 27 -6.70 5.09 -5.01
C GLU A 27 -5.20 5.10 -5.36
N ALA A 28 -4.35 5.57 -4.43
CA ALA A 28 -2.90 5.53 -4.58
C ALA A 28 -2.38 4.08 -4.60
N LEU A 29 -3.00 3.19 -3.82
CA LEU A 29 -2.65 1.77 -3.78
C LEU A 29 -2.97 1.10 -5.11
N LEU A 30 -4.15 1.35 -5.65
CA LEU A 30 -4.57 0.84 -6.95
C LEU A 30 -3.70 1.40 -8.09
N ALA A 31 -3.37 2.70 -8.04
CA ALA A 31 -2.51 3.32 -9.04
C ALA A 31 -1.09 2.75 -9.04
N LYS A 32 -0.43 2.68 -7.86
CA LYS A 32 0.93 2.12 -7.75
C LYS A 32 0.95 0.61 -7.95
N GLY A 33 -0.05 -0.11 -7.45
CA GLY A 33 -0.15 -1.57 -7.56
C GLY A 33 -0.69 -2.08 -8.90
N SER A 34 -1.06 -1.17 -9.83
CA SER A 34 -1.66 -1.55 -11.12
C SER A 34 -0.71 -2.35 -12.02
N THR A 35 0.60 -2.20 -11.85
CA THR A 35 1.63 -2.89 -12.64
C THR A 35 2.44 -3.86 -11.78
N PRO A 36 3.01 -4.92 -12.36
CA PRO A 36 3.91 -5.83 -11.63
C PRO A 36 5.09 -5.11 -10.96
N GLY A 37 5.77 -4.21 -11.69
CA GLY A 37 6.89 -3.45 -11.15
C GLY A 37 6.47 -2.49 -10.03
N GLY A 38 5.33 -1.83 -10.17
CA GLY A 38 4.80 -0.98 -9.11
C GLY A 38 4.42 -1.75 -7.84
N ARG A 39 4.03 -3.02 -7.95
CA ARG A 39 3.85 -3.91 -6.78
C ARG A 39 5.17 -4.26 -6.10
N GLU A 40 6.23 -4.57 -6.84
CA GLU A 40 7.57 -4.81 -6.27
C GLU A 40 8.11 -3.56 -5.57
N GLU A 41 8.02 -2.39 -6.22
CA GLU A 41 8.42 -1.12 -5.64
C GLU A 41 7.63 -0.81 -4.38
N LEU A 42 6.31 -1.01 -4.41
CA LEU A 42 5.46 -0.80 -3.24
C LEU A 42 5.82 -1.75 -2.11
N ALA A 43 6.07 -3.02 -2.43
CA ALA A 43 6.37 -4.02 -1.43
C ALA A 43 7.74 -3.80 -0.77
N THR A 44 8.70 -3.27 -1.54
CA THR A 44 10.01 -2.82 -1.05
C THR A 44 9.88 -1.55 -0.22
N ALA A 45 9.15 -0.54 -0.72
CA ALA A 45 9.00 0.75 -0.07
C ALA A 45 8.18 0.69 1.23
N ALA A 46 7.19 -0.19 1.28
CA ALA A 46 6.38 -0.41 2.47
C ALA A 46 6.94 -1.52 3.39
N ASP A 47 8.03 -2.20 3.00
CA ASP A 47 8.63 -3.30 3.78
C ASP A 47 7.57 -4.35 4.16
N ILE A 48 6.91 -4.88 3.11
CA ILE A 48 5.79 -5.82 3.19
C ILE A 48 6.01 -7.08 2.33
N SER A 49 7.14 -7.19 1.63
CA SER A 49 7.56 -8.42 0.94
C SER A 49 8.62 -9.15 1.77
N SER A 50 8.39 -10.44 2.00
CA SER A 50 9.35 -11.41 2.55
C SER A 50 9.38 -12.64 1.66
#